data_AF-A0A956CDS7-F1
#
_entry.id   AF-A0A956CDS7-F1
#
_cell.length_a   1.000
_cell.length_b   1.000
_cell.length_c   1.000
_cell.angle_alpha   90.00
_cell.angle_beta   90.00
_cell.angle_gamma   90.00
#
_symmetry.space_group_name_H-M   'P 1'
#
loop_
_entity.id
_entity.type
_entity.pdbx_description
1 polymer ?
#
loop_
_entity_poly.entity_id
_entity_poly.type
_entity_poly.pdbx_seq_one_letter_code
_entity_poly.pdbx_strand_id
1 'polypeptide(L)' 'MARVTVEDCLEQEENRFALVVLASNRTRNLMKGAPALVHAKNKAAVVSLREIATGKVHFHRNSEEVVREYIAELAALEPN' A
#
# COMPACT_ATOMS: atom_id res chain seq x y z
N MET A 1 13.67 6.12 18.46
CA MET A 1 13.28 5.64 17.11
C MET A 1 11.77 5.73 17.06
N ALA A 2 11.20 6.68 16.31
CA ALA A 2 9.74 6.74 16.18
C ALA A 2 9.24 5.42 15.56
N ARG A 3 8.33 4.75 16.23
CA ARG A 3 7.76 3.48 15.78
C ARG A 3 6.68 3.82 14.76
N VAL A 4 6.79 3.31 13.53
CA VAL A 4 5.65 3.31 12.61
C VAL A 4 4.69 2.22 13.06
N THR A 5 3.41 2.52 13.08
CA THR A 5 2.35 1.58 13.43
C THR A 5 1.60 1.14 12.16
N VAL A 6 0.82 0.06 12.26
CA VAL A 6 0.01 -0.40 11.12
C VAL A 6 -1.15 0.57 10.92
N GLU A 7 -1.66 1.13 12.01
CA GLU A 7 -2.71 2.14 12.07
C GLU A 7 -2.34 3.37 11.23
N ASP A 8 -1.10 3.87 11.36
CA ASP A 8 -0.60 4.99 10.54
C ASP A 8 -0.65 4.67 9.03
N CYS A 9 -0.48 3.41 8.65
CA CYS A 9 -0.56 2.98 7.25
C CYS A 9 -2.00 2.81 6.78
N LEU A 10 -2.90 2.39 7.67
CA LEU A 10 -4.32 2.20 7.38
C LEU A 10 -5.06 3.53 7.16
N GLU A 11 -4.55 4.64 7.68
CA GLU A 11 -5.03 5.99 7.31
C GLU A 11 -4.81 6.34 5.83
N GLN A 12 -3.88 5.65 5.16
CA GLN A 12 -3.53 5.88 3.75
C GLN A 12 -4.07 4.78 2.82
N GLU A 13 -4.21 3.56 3.34
CA GLU A 13 -4.78 2.41 2.62
C GLU A 13 -5.55 1.53 3.61
N GLU A 14 -6.87 1.70 3.65
CA GLU A 14 -7.75 0.98 4.58
C GLU A 14 -7.81 -0.53 4.29
N ASN A 15 -7.62 -0.91 3.02
CA ASN A 15 -7.63 -2.31 2.63
C ASN A 15 -6.30 -2.98 3.02
N ARG A 16 -6.35 -3.76 4.09
CA ARG A 16 -5.20 -4.51 4.64
C ARG A 16 -4.49 -5.39 3.62
N PHE A 17 -5.23 -6.00 2.69
CA PHE A 17 -4.62 -6.83 1.65
C PHE A 17 -3.89 -5.96 0.63
N ALA A 18 -4.51 -4.87 0.18
CA ALA A 18 -3.89 -3.92 -0.73
C ALA A 18 -2.64 -3.29 -0.10
N LEU A 19 -2.70 -2.93 1.19
CA LEU A 19 -1.56 -2.43 1.96
C LEU A 19 -0.38 -3.42 1.96
N VAL A 20 -0.63 -4.71 2.20
CA VAL A 20 0.42 -5.75 2.17
C VAL A 20 1.05 -5.86 0.79
N VAL A 21 0.25 -5.80 -0.28
CA VAL A 21 0.74 -5.84 -1.66
C VAL A 21 1.58 -4.60 -1.98
N LEU A 22 1.11 -3.41 -1.60
CA LEU A 22 1.81 -2.14 -1.79
C LEU A 22 3.16 -2.14 -1.07
N ALA A 23 3.16 -2.47 0.23
CA ALA A 23 4.36 -2.55 1.05
C ALA A 23 5.35 -3.59 0.51
N SER A 24 4.88 -4.77 0.10
CA SER A 24 5.73 -5.81 -0.48
C SER A 24 6.39 -5.36 -1.78
N ASN A 25 5.62 -4.74 -2.68
CA ASN A 25 6.15 -4.17 -3.93
C ASN A 25 7.20 -3.10 -3.65
N ARG A 26 6.90 -2.14 -2.78
CA ARG A 26 7.82 -1.06 -2.46
C ARG A 26 9.08 -1.57 -1.77
N THR A 27 8.95 -2.55 -0.88
CA THR A 27 10.10 -3.21 -0.22
C THR A 27 11.04 -3.82 -1.25
N ARG A 28 10.52 -4.54 -2.27
CA ARG A 28 11.33 -5.08 -3.36
C ARG A 28 12.06 -3.99 -4.13
N ASN A 29 11.40 -2.85 -4.40
CA ASN A 29 12.04 -1.73 -5.09
C ASN A 29 13.21 -1.15 -4.27
N LEU A 30 13.01 -0.94 -2.97
CA LEU A 30 14.08 -0.49 -2.06
C LEU A 30 15.24 -1.49 -2.01
N MET A 31 14.95 -2.79 -1.96
CA MET A 31 15.99 -3.84 -1.99
C MET A 31 16.76 -3.88 -3.31
N LYS A 32 16.13 -3.48 -4.43
CA LYS A 32 16.78 -3.32 -5.74
C LYS A 32 17.59 -2.02 -5.86
N GLY A 33 17.70 -1.22 -4.80
CA GLY A 33 18.48 0.02 -4.78
C GLY A 33 17.69 1.28 -5.16
N ALA A 34 16.36 1.23 -5.24
CA ALA A 34 15.56 2.44 -5.41
C ALA A 34 15.78 3.39 -4.22
N PRO A 35 15.84 4.71 -4.45
CA PRO A 35 16.04 5.67 -3.37
C PRO A 35 14.84 5.67 -2.41
N ALA A 36 15.13 5.76 -1.12
CA ALA A 36 14.12 5.96 -0.09
C ALA A 36 13.61 7.41 -0.12
N LEU A 37 12.30 7.57 0.00
CA LEU A 37 11.58 8.86 0.01
C LEU A 37 11.47 9.44 1.43
N VAL A 38 11.79 8.65 2.45
CA VAL A 38 11.87 9.06 3.85
C VAL A 38 13.22 8.69 4.43
N HIS A 39 13.77 9.55 5.27
CA HIS A 39 15.01 9.25 5.97
C HIS A 39 14.73 8.26 7.11
N ALA A 40 15.24 7.04 7.00
CA ALA A 40 15.07 6.01 8.02
C ALA A 40 16.26 5.04 8.02
N LYS A 41 16.77 4.71 9.21
CA LYS A 41 17.78 3.67 9.43
C LYS A 41 17.10 2.33 9.79
N ASN A 42 16.20 1.85 8.93
CA ASN A 42 15.47 0.60 9.15
C ASN A 42 15.59 -0.35 7.95
N LYS A 43 15.18 -1.62 8.13
CA LYS A 43 15.08 -2.58 7.02
C LYS A 43 14.09 -2.06 5.97
N ALA A 44 14.29 -2.44 4.71
CA ALA A 44 13.46 -2.00 3.57
C ALA A 44 11.94 -2.16 3.83
N ALA A 45 11.52 -3.22 4.52
CA ALA A 45 10.11 -3.45 4.88
C ALA A 45 9.53 -2.39 5.83
N VAL A 46 10.33 -1.85 6.76
CA VAL A 46 9.88 -0.80 7.67
C VAL A 46 9.96 0.57 6.99
N VAL A 47 10.94 0.77 6.10
CA VAL A 47 11.04 1.99 5.29
C VAL A 47 9.84 2.11 4.36
N SER A 48 9.43 1.04 3.69
CA SER A 48 8.24 1.05 2.82
C SER A 48 6.96 1.40 3.58
N LEU A 49 6.73 0.82 4.76
CA LEU A 49 5.59 1.17 5.61
C LEU A 49 5.63 2.64 6.05
N ARG A 50 6.81 3.19 6.36
CA ARG A 50 6.97 4.62 6.67
C ARG A 50 6.67 5.53 5.47
N GLU A 51 7.06 5.11 4.27
CA GLU A 51 6.73 5.86 3.05
C GLU A 51 5.23 5.84 2.76
N ILE A 52 4.57 4.70 3.04
CA ILE A 52 3.11 4.57 2.92
C ILE A 52 2.42 5.45 3.95
N ALA A 53 2.78 5.36 5.23
CA ALA A 53 2.21 6.18 6.31
C ALA A 53 2.42 7.69 6.11
N THR A 54 3.41 8.11 5.31
CA THR A 54 3.63 9.53 4.96
C THR A 54 2.94 9.95 3.65
N GLY A 55 2.14 9.07 3.04
CA GLY A 55 1.43 9.30 1.77
C GLY A 55 2.35 9.34 0.54
N LYS A 56 3.66 9.14 0.69
CA LYS A 56 4.64 9.22 -0.41
C LYS A 56 4.59 8.01 -1.34
N VAL A 57 4.04 6.90 -0.86
CA VAL A 57 3.80 5.68 -1.63
C VAL A 57 2.34 5.30 -1.47
N HIS A 58 1.61 5.32 -2.58
CA HIS A 58 0.18 5.03 -2.65
C HIS A 58 -0.14 4.41 -4.01
N PHE A 59 -1.31 3.78 -4.15
CA PHE A 59 -1.79 3.36 -5.45
C PHE A 59 -2.25 4.56 -6.28
N HIS A 60 -2.01 4.52 -7.58
CA HIS A 60 -2.52 5.56 -8.49
C HIS A 60 -4.06 5.59 -8.55
N ARG A 61 -4.70 4.41 -8.41
CA ARG A 61 -6.16 4.28 -8.33
C ARG A 61 -6.53 3.79 -6.93
N ASN A 62 -7.67 4.25 -6.43
CA ASN A 62 -8.15 3.84 -5.11
C ASN A 62 -8.51 2.34 -5.12
N SER A 63 -8.05 1.60 -4.11
CA SER A 63 -8.27 0.15 -4.02
C SER A 63 -9.75 -0.21 -3.87
N GLU A 64 -10.53 0.60 -3.16
CA GLU A 64 -11.96 0.44 -2.95
C GLU A 64 -12.74 0.62 -4.25
N GLU A 65 -12.41 1.66 -5.02
CA GLU A 65 -13.02 1.93 -6.33
C GLU A 65 -12.84 0.74 -7.28
N VAL A 66 -11.61 0.25 -7.41
CA VAL A 66 -11.29 -0.90 -8.28
C VAL A 66 -12.04 -2.15 -7.84
N VAL A 67 -12.12 -2.41 -6.53
CA VAL A 67 -12.86 -3.57 -6.02
C VAL A 67 -14.36 -3.44 -6.30
N ARG A 68 -14.94 -2.24 -6.14
CA ARG A 68 -16.36 -1.99 -6.43
C ARG A 68 -16.68 -2.18 -7.91
N GLU A 69 -15.85 -1.63 -8.81
CA GLU A 69 -15.97 -1.83 -10.26
C GLU A 69 -15.97 -3.32 -10.60
N TYR A 70 -14.98 -4.07 -10.09
CA TYR A 70 -14.87 -5.51 -10.34
C TYR A 70 -16.08 -6.30 -9.83
N ILE A 71 -16.57 -5.99 -8.62
CA ILE A 71 -17.78 -6.64 -8.07
C ILE A 71 -19.02 -6.34 -8.93
N ALA A 72 -19.17 -5.10 -9.41
CA ALA A 72 -20.29 -4.71 -10.27
C ALA A 72 -20.24 -5.42 -11.63
N GLU A 73 -19.06 -5.55 -12.23
CA GLU A 73 -18.85 -6.31 -13.47
C GLU A 73 -19.24 -7.78 -13.29
N LEU A 74 -18.80 -8.42 -12.19
CA LEU A 74 -19.16 -9.80 -11.90
C LEU A 74 -20.67 -9.99 -11.72
N ALA A 75 -21.33 -9.07 -11.01
CA ALA A 75 -22.78 -9.12 -10.83
C ALA A 75 -23.55 -8.95 -12.16
N ALA A 76 -23.00 -8.23 -13.13
CA ALA A 76 -23.61 -8.08 -14.46
C ALA A 76 -23.46 -9.34 -15.34
N LEU A 77 -22.48 -10.20 -15.06
CA LEU A 77 -22.23 -11.45 -15.77
C LEU A 77 -23.11 -12.62 -15.27
N GLU A 78 -23.65 -12.50 -14.06
CA GLU A 78 -24.64 -13.43 -13.50
C GLU A 78 -26.02 -12.74 -13.36
N PRO A 79 -26.67 -12.36 -14.47
CA PRO A 79 -28.07 -11.94 -14.39
C PRO A 79 -28.87 -13.18 -13.99
N ASN A 80 -29.39 -13.18 -12.76
CA ASN A 80 -30.41 -14.14 -12.32
C ASN A 80 -31.53 -14.28 -13.36
#